data_AF-A0A2G2VKA4-F1
#
_entry.id   AF-A0A2G2VKA4-F1
#
_cell.length_a   1.000
_cell.length_b   1.000
_cell.length_c   1.000
_cell.angle_alpha   90.00
_cell.angle_beta   90.00
_cell.angle_gamma   90.00
#
_symmetry.space_group_name_H-M   'P 1'
#
loop_
_entity.id
_entity.type
_entity.pdbx_description
1 polymer ?
#
loop_
_entity_poly.entity_id
_entity_poly.type
_entity_poly.pdbx_seq_one_letter_code
_entity_poly.pdbx_strand_id
1 'polypeptide(L)'
;MVKDASQGIFFICNKIAEYGGDPNRIYLMGQSAGAHIAACTLLEQAIKEADAEQRASWSVYQIKVYYGLSGGTRMMTGMIKELENNDVAMELG
;
A
#
# COMPACT_ATOMS: atom_id res chain seq x y z
N MET A 1 8.70 6.04 -9.89
CA MET A 1 7.23 5.80 -9.91
C MET A 1 6.69 5.36 -8.56
N VAL A 2 7.10 4.24 -7.97
CA VAL A 2 6.60 3.80 -6.64
C VAL A 2 6.95 4.80 -5.54
N LYS A 3 8.20 5.28 -5.47
CA LYS A 3 8.62 6.34 -4.54
C LYS A 3 7.80 7.63 -4.72
N ASP A 4 7.54 8.03 -5.97
CA ASP A 4 6.77 9.23 -6.27
C ASP A 4 5.31 9.08 -5.83
N ALA A 5 4.71 7.91 -6.07
CA ALA A 5 3.37 7.58 -5.59
C ALA A 5 3.30 7.58 -4.06
N SER A 6 4.32 7.04 -3.38
CA SER A 6 4.43 7.09 -1.91
C SER A 6 4.47 8.53 -1.40
N GLN A 7 5.23 9.42 -2.04
CA GLN A 7 5.28 10.84 -1.69
C GLN A 7 3.95 11.57 -1.96
N GLY A 8 3.27 11.22 -3.06
CA GLY A 8 1.92 11.74 -3.33
C GLY A 8 0.91 11.32 -2.26
N ILE A 9 0.93 10.04 -1.86
CA ILE A 9 0.08 9.53 -0.79
C ILE A 9 0.42 10.22 0.53
N PHE A 10 1.70 10.32 0.88
CA PHE A 10 2.17 11.07 2.05
C PHE A 10 1.58 12.48 2.11
N PHE A 11 1.66 13.22 1.00
CA PHE A 11 1.12 14.56 0.92
C PHE A 11 -0.38 14.58 1.23
N ILE A 12 -1.17 13.71 0.57
CA ILE A 12 -2.61 13.63 0.80
C ILE A 12 -2.93 13.26 2.25
N CYS A 13 -2.31 12.19 2.78
CA CYS A 13 -2.51 11.74 4.16
C CYS A 13 -2.26 12.83 5.20
N ASN A 14 -1.32 13.75 4.94
CA ASN A 14 -0.94 14.81 5.88
C ASN A 14 -1.64 16.15 5.63
N LYS A 15 -2.16 16.38 4.42
CA LYS A 15 -2.65 17.70 4.00
C LYS A 15 -4.12 17.76 3.62
N ILE A 16 -4.79 16.63 3.39
CA ILE A 16 -6.15 16.61 2.85
C ILE A 16 -7.17 17.39 3.70
N ALA A 17 -6.99 17.42 5.03
CA ALA A 17 -7.83 18.19 5.95
C ALA A 17 -7.73 19.72 5.74
N GLU A 18 -6.54 20.22 5.39
CA GLU A 18 -6.31 21.64 5.07
C GLU A 18 -7.05 22.07 3.79
N TYR A 19 -7.40 21.10 2.93
CA TYR A 19 -8.17 21.29 1.70
C TYR A 19 -9.66 20.90 1.85
N GLY A 20 -10.13 20.67 3.08
CA GLY A 20 -11.53 20.35 3.37
C GLY A 20 -11.94 18.90 3.11
N GLY A 21 -11.00 18.00 2.84
CA GLY A 21 -11.30 16.56 2.77
C GLY A 21 -11.19 15.85 4.13
N ASP A 22 -11.72 14.63 4.21
CA ASP A 22 -11.71 13.83 5.44
C ASP A 22 -10.50 12.88 5.47
N PRO A 23 -9.54 13.06 6.40
CA PRO A 23 -8.36 12.21 6.49
C PRO A 23 -8.66 10.74 6.82
N ASN A 24 -9.88 10.40 7.27
CA ASN A 24 -10.31 9.03 7.55
C ASN A 24 -11.01 8.36 6.35
N ARG A 25 -11.14 9.08 5.22
CA ARG A 25 -11.85 8.63 4.01
C ARG A 25 -11.00 8.81 2.76
N ILE A 26 -9.79 8.28 2.80
CA ILE A 26 -8.86 8.27 1.66
C ILE A 26 -9.00 6.96 0.90
N TYR A 27 -9.19 7.02 -0.41
CA TYR A 27 -9.34 5.87 -1.29
C TYR A 27 -8.24 5.91 -2.36
N LEU A 28 -7.50 4.82 -2.51
CA LEU A 28 -6.46 4.69 -3.53
C LEU A 28 -6.99 3.90 -4.72
N MET A 29 -6.76 4.40 -5.94
CA MET A 29 -7.14 3.70 -7.16
C MET A 29 -5.99 3.72 -8.16
N GLY A 30 -5.82 2.63 -8.90
CA GLY A 30 -4.88 2.55 -10.00
C GLY A 30 -5.45 1.75 -11.16
N GLN A 31 -5.05 2.10 -12.39
CA GLN A 31 -5.46 1.42 -13.61
C GLN A 31 -4.23 0.97 -14.41
N SER A 32 -4.28 -0.25 -14.97
CA SER A 32 -3.18 -0.84 -15.76
C SER A 32 -1.85 -0.77 -14.99
N ALA A 33 -0.80 -0.16 -15.55
CA ALA A 33 0.47 0.07 -14.86
C ALA A 33 0.32 0.86 -13.55
N GLY A 34 -0.67 1.76 -13.45
CA GLY A 34 -0.98 2.49 -12.22
C GLY A 34 -1.51 1.60 -11.10
N ALA A 35 -2.26 0.54 -11.42
CA ALA A 35 -2.69 -0.45 -10.43
C ALA A 35 -1.48 -1.20 -9.84
N HIS A 36 -0.53 -1.55 -10.69
CA HIS A 36 0.71 -2.16 -10.25
C HIS A 36 1.53 -1.21 -9.34
N ILE A 37 1.70 0.05 -9.76
CA ILE A 37 2.42 1.06 -8.97
C ILE A 37 1.75 1.27 -7.61
N ALA A 38 0.42 1.42 -7.56
CA ALA A 38 -0.33 1.60 -6.32
C ALA A 38 -0.16 0.40 -5.37
N ALA A 39 -0.26 -0.83 -5.88
CA ALA A 39 -0.08 -2.04 -5.09
C ALA A 39 1.35 -2.15 -4.52
N CYS A 40 2.39 -1.93 -5.34
CA CYS A 40 3.77 -1.93 -4.87
C CYS A 40 4.03 -0.83 -3.83
N THR A 41 3.39 0.33 -4.00
CA THR A 41 3.52 1.45 -3.05
C THR A 41 2.96 1.10 -1.68
N LEU A 42 1.77 0.49 -1.63
CA LEU A 42 1.18 0.02 -0.37
C LEU A 42 2.03 -1.08 0.29
N LEU A 43 2.55 -2.02 -0.50
CA LEU A 43 3.39 -3.11 0.00
C LEU A 43 4.70 -2.59 0.59
N GLU A 44 5.44 -1.77 -0.17
CA GLU A 44 6.70 -1.19 0.32
C GLU A 44 6.47 -0.39 1.60
N GLN A 45 5.32 0.29 1.71
CA GLN A 45 4.97 1.03 2.91
C GLN A 45 4.63 0.11 4.08
N ALA A 46 3.85 -0.96 3.86
CA ALA A 46 3.55 -1.95 4.89
C ALA A 46 4.82 -2.65 5.42
N ILE A 47 5.77 -2.99 4.54
CA ILE A 47 7.06 -3.55 4.93
C ILE A 47 7.85 -2.56 5.80
N LYS A 48 7.86 -1.27 5.43
CA LYS A 48 8.51 -0.22 6.24
C LYS A 48 7.85 -0.04 7.60
N GLU A 49 6.53 -0.15 7.68
CA GLU A 49 5.79 -0.08 8.96
C GLU A 49 6.04 -1.30 9.86
N ALA A 50 6.35 -2.46 9.27
CA ALA A 50 6.69 -3.67 10.02
C ALA A 50 8.13 -3.66 10.57
N ASP A 51 9.03 -2.89 9.96
CA ASP A 51 10.40 -2.72 10.43
C ASP A 51 10.46 -1.64 11.52
N ALA A 52 10.70 -2.06 12.77
CA ALA A 52 10.71 -1.18 13.94
C ALA A 52 11.82 -0.11 13.90
N GLU A 53 12.86 -0.31 13.09
CA GLU A 53 13.95 0.66 12.93
C GLU A 53 13.61 1.74 11.89
N GLN A 54 12.62 1.51 11.03
CA GLN A 54 12.22 2.44 9.98
C GLN A 54 11.00 3.27 10.38
N ARG A 55 11.17 4.60 10.37
CA ARG A 55 10.04 5.51 10.59
C ARG A 55 9.27 5.72 9.29
N ALA A 56 8.08 5.12 9.20
CA ALA A 56 7.13 5.36 8.13
C ALA A 56 6.67 6.84 8.10
N SER A 57 6.64 7.45 6.90
CA SER A 57 6.20 8.84 6.71
C SER A 57 4.68 9.02 6.63
N TRP A 58 3.95 7.96 6.28
CA TRP A 58 2.49 7.85 6.31
C TRP A 58 2.13 6.40 6.64
N SER A 59 0.88 6.11 7.00
CA SER A 59 0.45 4.75 7.30
C SER A 59 -0.50 4.18 6.25
N VAL A 60 -0.30 2.92 5.88
CA VAL A 60 -1.23 2.13 5.05
C VAL A 60 -2.64 2.15 5.65
N TYR A 61 -2.78 2.22 6.99
CA TYR A 61 -4.08 2.27 7.67
C TYR A 61 -4.92 3.51 7.31
N GLN A 62 -4.27 4.60 6.87
CA GLN A 62 -4.97 5.81 6.43
C GLN A 62 -5.70 5.60 5.10
N ILE A 63 -5.32 4.58 4.32
CA ILE A 63 -5.98 4.23 3.06
C ILE A 63 -7.13 3.27 3.36
N LYS A 64 -8.36 3.77 3.21
CA LYS A 64 -9.58 3.03 3.56
C LYS A 64 -9.82 1.84 2.63
N VAL A 65 -9.55 2.02 1.35
CA VAL A 65 -9.73 1.02 0.30
C VAL A 65 -8.70 1.27 -0.79
N TYR A 66 -8.19 0.19 -1.37
CA TYR A 66 -7.47 0.19 -2.63
C TYR A 66 -8.27 -0.51 -3.73
N TYR A 67 -8.40 0.11 -4.90
CA TYR A 67 -9.06 -0.46 -6.08
C TYR A 67 -8.12 -0.49 -7.29
N GLY A 68 -7.79 -1.69 -7.77
CA GLY A 68 -6.92 -1.89 -8.94
C GLY A 68 -7.71 -2.38 -10.16
N LEU A 69 -7.69 -1.62 -11.26
CA LEU A 69 -8.40 -1.96 -12.49
C LEU A 69 -7.45 -2.44 -13.60
N SER A 70 -7.66 -3.66 -14.11
CA SER A 70 -6.98 -4.21 -15.32
C SER A 70 -5.44 -4.15 -15.29
N GLY A 71 -4.81 -4.37 -14.12
CA GLY A 71 -3.34 -4.34 -14.02
C GLY A 71 -2.72 -4.76 -12.68
N GLY A 72 -3.51 -4.88 -11.61
CA GLY A 72 -3.00 -5.29 -10.28
C GLY A 72 -3.10 -6.79 -9.97
N THR A 73 -3.72 -7.59 -10.85
CA THR A 73 -4.18 -8.95 -10.53
C THR A 73 -3.07 -10.00 -10.46
N ARG A 74 -1.98 -9.86 -11.23
CA ARG A 74 -0.91 -10.88 -11.26
C ARG A 74 0.02 -10.87 -10.04
N MET A 75 0.30 -9.71 -9.46
CA MET A 75 1.16 -9.63 -8.27
C MET A 75 0.40 -9.87 -6.97
N MET A 76 -0.84 -9.38 -6.83
CA MET A 76 -1.63 -9.62 -5.61
C MET A 76 -1.86 -11.13 -5.38
N THR A 77 -2.15 -11.89 -6.44
CA THR A 77 -2.24 -13.36 -6.38
C THR A 77 -0.88 -14.02 -6.10
N GLY A 78 0.22 -13.50 -6.65
CA GLY A 78 1.56 -14.02 -6.37
C GLY A 78 2.00 -13.80 -4.92
N MET A 79 1.61 -12.67 -4.34
CA MET A 79 1.95 -12.30 -2.97
C MET A 79 1.08 -13.01 -1.92
N ILE A 80 -0.22 -13.22 -2.19
CA ILE A 80 -1.06 -14.07 -1.34
C ILE A 80 -0.44 -15.47 -1.25
N LYS A 81 -0.01 -16.03 -2.39
CA LYS A 81 0.69 -17.32 -2.41
C LYS A 81 1.99 -17.30 -1.60
N GLU A 82 2.78 -16.24 -1.70
CA GLU A 82 4.06 -16.15 -0.98
C GLU A 82 3.84 -16.00 0.53
N LEU A 83 2.83 -15.24 0.97
CA LEU A 83 2.46 -15.11 2.37
C LEU A 83 1.89 -16.43 2.92
N GLU A 84 1.00 -17.10 2.18
CA GLU A 84 0.50 -18.44 2.54
C GLU A 84 1.63 -19.46 2.66
N ASN A 85 2.62 -19.43 1.75
CA ASN A 85 3.78 -20.31 1.80
C ASN A 85 4.68 -20.04 3.01
N ASN A 86 4.81 -18.78 3.44
CA ASN A 86 5.64 -18.41 4.59
C ASN A 86 4.94 -18.66 5.93
N ASP A 87 3.61 -18.58 6.01
CA ASP A 87 2.85 -18.98 7.21
C ASP A 87 2.98 -20.49 7.49
N VAL A 88 2.95 -21.34 6.45
CA VAL A 88 3.19 -22.79 6.60
C VAL A 88 4.64 -23.10 7.04
N ALA A 89 5.60 -22.26 6.68
CA ALA A 89 6.99 -22.42 7.10
C ALA A 89 7.21 -22.12 8.60
N MET A 90 6.38 -21.27 9.21
CA MET A 90 6.47 -20.96 10.65
C MET A 90 5.79 -22.00 11.55
N GLU A 91 4.86 -22.82 11.05
CA GLU A 91 4.24 -23.92 11.83
C GLU A 91 5.10 -25.20 11.89
N LEU A 92 6.19 -25.29 11.12
CA LEU A 92 7.09 -26.46 11.07
C LEU A 92 8.46 -26.20 11.72
N GLY A 93 8.61 -25.12 12.49
CA GLY A 93 9.82 -24.76 13.25
C GLY A 93 9.77 -25.17 14.71
#